data_AF-A0A8J1U3T8-F1
#
_entry.id   AF-A0A8J1U3T8-F1
#
_cell.length_a   1.000
_cell.length_b   1.000
_cell.length_c   1.000
_cell.angle_alpha   90.00
_cell.angle_beta   90.00
_cell.angle_gamma   90.00
#
_symmetry.space_group_name_H-M   'P 1'
#
loop_
_entity.id
_entity.type
_entity.pdbx_description
1 polymer ?
#
loop_
_entity_poly.entity_id
_entity_poly.type
_entity_poly.pdbx_seq_one_letter_code
_entity_poly.pdbx_strand_id
1 'polypeptide(L)'
;MENIGKFLDGCYSYGVARSDLFQTVDLFENQNMTQVVVGLHALGRKAGAKGKRGIGPKESQENKRSFTEEQRRAGEGVIGLQMGTNKGPSQAGLNFGKIRAIID
;
A
#
# COMPACT_ATOMS: atom_id res chain seq x y z
N MET A 1 12.39 -30.11 3.89
CA MET A 1 11.25 -29.35 4.42
C MET A 1 11.53 -28.69 5.76
N GLU A 2 12.13 -29.37 6.74
CA GLU A 2 12.39 -28.81 8.09
C GLU A 2 13.18 -27.48 8.09
N ASN A 3 14.24 -27.36 7.29
CA ASN A 3 15.01 -26.11 7.18
C ASN A 3 14.20 -24.95 6.60
N ILE A 4 13.27 -25.25 5.68
CA ILE A 4 12.38 -24.24 5.10
C ILE A 4 11.39 -23.76 6.17
N GLY A 5 10.83 -24.67 6.97
CA GLY A 5 10.00 -24.34 8.12
C GLY A 5 10.72 -23.43 9.13
N LYS A 6 11.94 -23.80 9.54
CA LYS A 6 12.78 -22.97 10.43
C LYS A 6 13.03 -21.57 9.88
N PHE A 7 13.28 -21.45 8.58
CA PHE A 7 13.43 -20.15 7.93
C PHE A 7 12.14 -19.31 7.98
N LEU A 8 10.99 -19.91 7.68
CA LEU A 8 9.70 -19.23 7.70
C LEU A 8 9.31 -18.78 9.10
N ASP A 9 9.52 -19.62 10.12
CA ASP A 9 9.31 -19.28 11.53
C ASP A 9 10.22 -18.13 11.98
N GLY A 10 11.48 -18.16 11.53
CA GLY A 10 12.44 -17.08 11.73
C GLY A 10 11.97 -15.77 11.10
N CYS A 11 11.47 -15.80 9.87
CA CYS A 11 10.94 -14.62 9.17
C CYS A 11 9.70 -14.04 9.87
N TYR A 12 8.77 -14.91 10.29
CA TYR A 12 7.59 -14.49 11.05
C TYR A 12 7.97 -13.83 12.37
N SER A 13 8.87 -14.45 13.14
CA SER A 13 9.38 -13.89 14.39
C SER A 13 10.15 -12.59 14.17
N TYR A 14 10.77 -12.42 13.00
CA TYR A 14 11.45 -11.19 12.61
C TYR A 14 10.49 -10.05 12.22
N GLY A 15 9.19 -10.32 12.13
CA GLY A 15 8.15 -9.33 11.86
C GLY A 15 7.71 -9.25 10.40
N VAL A 16 8.03 -10.26 9.57
CA VAL A 16 7.47 -10.39 8.23
C VAL A 16 6.01 -10.85 8.34
N ALA A 17 5.10 -10.23 7.58
CA ALA A 17 3.70 -10.60 7.58
C ALA A 17 3.51 -12.01 6.99
N ARG A 18 2.55 -12.78 7.52
CA ARG A 18 2.27 -14.14 7.00
C ARG A 18 1.86 -14.14 5.53
N SER A 19 1.21 -13.07 5.06
CA SER A 19 0.83 -12.87 3.66
C SER A 19 2.03 -12.80 2.72
N ASP A 20 3.19 -12.37 3.23
CA ASP A 20 4.42 -12.25 2.44
C ASP A 20 5.28 -13.52 2.53
N LEU A 21 4.94 -14.47 3.39
CA LEU A 21 5.67 -15.75 3.49
C LEU A 21 5.24 -16.67 2.35
N PHE A 22 6.19 -17.44 1.83
CA PHE A 22 5.93 -18.54 0.91
C PHE A 22 5.65 -19.83 1.69
N GLN A 23 4.99 -20.78 1.05
CA GLN A 23 4.76 -22.11 1.61
C GLN A 23 5.92 -23.06 1.26
N THR A 24 6.12 -24.10 2.05
CA THR A 24 7.19 -25.08 1.82
C THR A 24 7.17 -25.67 0.40
N VAL A 25 5.98 -25.91 -0.16
CA VAL A 25 5.80 -26.44 -1.53
C VAL A 25 6.26 -25.46 -2.62
N ASP A 26 6.17 -24.14 -2.37
CA ASP A 26 6.56 -23.12 -3.34
C ASP A 26 8.05 -23.22 -3.69
N LEU A 27 8.88 -23.53 -2.68
CA LEU A 27 10.32 -23.71 -2.83
C LEU A 27 10.70 -25.17 -3.07
N PHE A 28 10.15 -26.12 -2.29
CA PHE A 28 10.59 -27.52 -2.32
C PHE A 28 10.14 -28.24 -3.60
N GLU A 29 8.89 -28.03 -4.02
CA GLU A 29 8.33 -28.63 -5.24
C GLU A 29 8.43 -27.67 -6.45
N ASN A 30 9.09 -26.52 -6.27
CA ASN A 30 9.20 -25.46 -7.28
C ASN A 30 7.83 -24.99 -7.84
N GLN A 31 6.80 -24.98 -6.99
CA GLN A 31 5.44 -24.65 -7.42
C GLN A 31 5.28 -23.15 -7.70
N ASN A 32 5.98 -22.29 -6.95
CA ASN A 32 5.81 -20.84 -7.04
C ASN A 32 7.07 -20.09 -6.56
N MET A 33 8.11 -20.09 -7.38
CA MET A 33 9.36 -19.37 -7.07
C MET A 33 9.15 -17.84 -6.95
N THR A 34 8.12 -17.29 -7.60
CA THR A 34 7.77 -15.87 -7.48
C THR A 34 7.40 -15.50 -6.04
N GLN A 35 6.60 -16.32 -5.35
CA GLN A 35 6.27 -16.10 -3.94
C GLN A 35 7.51 -16.21 -3.03
N VAL A 36 8.46 -17.09 -3.36
CA VAL A 36 9.74 -17.18 -2.65
C VAL A 36 10.52 -15.86 -2.75
N VAL A 37 10.62 -15.29 -3.96
CA VAL A 37 11.29 -13.99 -4.18
C VAL A 37 10.57 -12.86 -3.43
N VAL A 38 9.23 -12.86 -3.43
CA VAL A 38 8.42 -11.89 -2.67
C VAL A 38 8.75 -11.96 -1.18
N GLY A 39 8.81 -13.16 -0.60
CA GLY A 39 9.17 -13.36 0.80
C GLY A 39 10.59 -12.91 1.14
N LEU A 40 11.56 -13.16 0.26
CA LEU A 40 12.93 -12.67 0.41
C LEU A 40 13.00 -11.14 0.39
N HIS A 41 12.26 -10.50 -0.52
CA HIS A 41 12.18 -9.04 -0.56
C HIS A 41 11.51 -8.49 0.70
N ALA A 42 10.44 -9.12 1.21
CA ALA A 42 9.77 -8.71 2.43
C ALA A 42 10.71 -8.78 3.66
N LEU A 43 11.48 -9.85 3.78
CA LEU A 43 12.53 -9.96 4.81
C LEU A 43 13.59 -8.87 4.65
N GLY A 44 14.03 -8.61 3.42
CA GLY A 44 15.00 -7.54 3.11
C GLY A 44 14.53 -6.15 3.56
N ARG A 45 13.26 -5.80 3.32
CA ARG A 45 12.67 -4.54 3.78
C ARG A 45 12.63 -4.45 5.30
N LYS A 46 12.21 -5.52 5.99
CA LYS A 46 12.20 -5.58 7.47
C LYS A 46 13.60 -5.48 8.06
N ALA A 47 14.60 -6.08 7.42
CA ALA A 47 16.00 -5.99 7.83
C ALA A 47 16.52 -4.55 7.73
N GLY A 48 16.19 -3.85 6.63
CA GLY A 48 16.49 -2.43 6.45
C GLY A 48 15.89 -1.55 7.56
N ALA A 49 14.64 -1.80 7.94
CA ALA A 49 13.99 -1.09 9.04
C ALA A 49 14.67 -1.31 10.41
N LYS A 50 15.37 -2.44 10.59
CA LYS A 50 16.12 -2.78 11.82
C LYS A 50 17.62 -2.47 11.73
N GLY A 51 18.03 -1.63 10.78
CA GLY A 51 19.43 -1.18 10.65
C GLY A 51 20.39 -2.26 10.14
N LYS A 52 19.88 -3.35 9.55
CA LYS A 52 20.69 -4.35 8.85
C LYS A 52 20.68 -4.05 7.36
N ARG A 53 21.71 -4.50 6.64
CA ARG A 53 21.73 -4.39 5.17
C ARG A 53 20.58 -5.23 4.60
N GLY A 54 19.56 -4.55 4.11
CA GLY A 54 18.40 -5.14 3.45
C GLY A 54 18.52 -5.10 1.92
N ILE A 55 17.58 -5.76 1.26
CA ILE A 55 17.36 -5.67 -0.20
C ILE A 55 15.98 -5.04 -0.45
N GLY A 56 15.86 -4.32 -1.56
CA GLY A 56 14.60 -3.71 -1.99
C GLY A 56 14.31 -2.32 -1.39
N PRO A 57 13.15 -1.73 -1.75
CA PRO A 57 12.77 -0.38 -1.34
C PRO A 57 12.47 -0.31 0.15
N LYS A 58 12.74 0.84 0.78
CA LYS A 58 12.42 1.09 2.19
C LYS A 58 10.91 0.93 2.42
N GLU A 59 10.54 0.21 3.47
CA GLU A 59 9.14 0.08 3.88
C GLU A 59 8.55 1.45 4.23
N SER A 60 7.31 1.71 3.79
CA SER A 60 6.65 2.99 4.05
C SER A 60 6.46 3.19 5.54
N GLN A 61 6.75 4.41 6.01
CA GLN A 61 6.51 4.82 7.39
C GLN A 61 5.31 5.76 7.42
N GLU A 62 4.56 5.75 8.52
CA GLU A 62 3.48 6.71 8.69
C GLU A 62 4.03 8.14 8.63
N ASN A 63 3.41 8.99 7.81
CA ASN A 63 3.70 10.42 7.82
C ASN A 63 2.68 11.10 8.72
N LYS A 64 2.92 11.06 10.04
CA LYS A 64 2.08 11.76 11.02
C LYS A 64 2.22 13.27 10.83
N ARG A 65 1.23 13.87 10.19
CA ARG A 65 1.11 15.32 10.06
C ARG A 65 0.13 15.82 11.12
N SER A 66 0.60 16.69 12.00
CA SER A 66 -0.28 17.47 12.87
C SER A 66 -0.71 18.73 12.12
N PHE A 67 -2.00 19.03 12.20
CA PHE A 67 -2.56 20.28 11.71
C PHE A 67 -3.07 21.06 12.91
N THR A 68 -2.97 22.39 12.86
CA THR A 68 -3.60 23.22 13.89
C THR A 68 -5.12 23.15 13.76
N GLU A 69 -5.83 23.49 14.82
CA GLU A 69 -7.30 23.48 14.80
C GLU A 69 -7.85 24.46 13.76
N GLU A 70 -7.18 25.61 13.59
CA GLU A 70 -7.52 26.60 12.58
C GLU A 70 -7.34 26.04 11.15
N GLN A 71 -6.29 25.25 10.91
CA GLN A 71 -6.07 24.58 9.63
C GLN A 71 -7.12 23.50 9.35
N ARG A 72 -7.50 22.71 10.36
CA ARG A 72 -8.59 21.73 10.24
C ARG A 72 -9.90 22.42 9.89
N ARG A 73 -10.26 23.47 10.62
CA ARG A 73 -11.48 24.25 10.40
C ARG A 73 -11.49 24.96 9.05
N ALA A 74 -10.34 25.46 8.60
CA ALA A 74 -10.21 26.01 7.24
C ALA A 74 -10.44 24.93 6.16
N GLY A 75 -10.07 23.67 6.44
CA GLY A 75 -10.31 22.53 5.55
C GLY A 75 -11.78 22.11 5.44
N GLU A 76 -12.59 22.29 6.49
CA GLU A 76 -14.03 21.94 6.47
C GLU A 76 -14.82 22.73 5.42
N GLY A 77 -14.39 23.97 5.12
CA GLY A 77 -14.99 24.81 4.10
C GLY A 77 -14.49 24.55 2.67
N VAL A 78 -13.54 23.65 2.47
CA VAL A 78 -12.97 23.35 1.15
C VAL A 78 -13.85 22.32 0.44
N ILE A 79 -14.64 22.82 -0.51
CA ILE A 79 -15.45 21.97 -1.38
C ILE A 79 -14.53 21.28 -2.40
N GLY A 80 -14.50 19.95 -2.40
CA GLY A 80 -13.68 19.16 -3.32
C GLY A 80 -14.04 19.41 -4.78
N LEU A 81 -13.08 19.24 -5.70
CA LEU A 81 -13.25 19.52 -7.14
C LEU A 81 -14.42 18.79 -7.80
N GLN A 82 -14.84 17.63 -7.29
CA GLN A 82 -16.02 16.91 -7.77
C GLN A 82 -17.36 17.54 -7.36
N MET A 83 -17.38 18.34 -6.29
CA MET A 83 -18.60 18.91 -5.72
C MET A 83 -18.95 20.28 -6.31
N GLY A 84 -18.14 20.80 -7.24
CA GLY A 84 -18.32 22.11 -7.86
C GLY A 84 -17.92 23.27 -6.95
N THR A 85 -17.61 24.42 -7.54
CA THR A 85 -17.28 25.65 -6.79
C THR A 85 -18.46 26.61 -6.83
N ASN A 86 -18.84 27.16 -5.68
CA ASN A 86 -19.89 28.18 -5.57
C ASN A 86 -19.37 29.62 -5.80
N LYS A 87 -18.08 29.79 -6.11
CA LYS A 87 -17.43 31.11 -6.28
C LYS A 87 -17.31 31.58 -7.75
N GLY A 88 -17.80 30.79 -8.71
CA GLY A 88 -17.83 31.16 -10.14
C GLY A 88 -19.26 31.44 -10.64
N PRO A 89 -19.43 32.10 -11.80
CA PRO A 89 -20.73 32.37 -12.39
C PRO A 89 -21.41 31.07 -12.85
N SER A 90 -22.14 30.44 -11.93
CA SER A 90 -23.01 29.26 -12.08
C SER A 90 -22.36 27.99 -12.63
N GLN A 91 -22.58 26.89 -11.92
CA GLN A 91 -22.32 25.52 -12.36
C GLN A 91 -23.29 25.08 -13.48
N ALA A 92 -23.70 26.01 -14.36
CA ALA A 92 -24.65 25.76 -15.43
C ALA A 92 -23.97 24.91 -16.50
N GLY A 93 -24.45 23.68 -16.68
CA GLY A 93 -23.96 22.72 -17.69
C GLY A 93 -23.22 21.49 -17.15
N LEU A 94 -22.93 21.43 -15.85
CA LEU A 94 -22.38 20.21 -15.22
C LEU A 94 -23.51 19.21 -14.95
N ASN A 95 -23.59 18.18 -15.79
CA ASN A 95 -24.56 17.09 -15.66
C ASN A 95 -23.83 15.81 -15.21
N PHE A 96 -23.82 15.55 -13.90
CA PHE A 96 -23.17 14.39 -13.31
C PHE A 96 -24.01 13.12 -13.55
N GLY A 97 -23.40 12.09 -14.13
CA GLY A 97 -23.99 10.75 -14.20
C GLY A 97 -24.76 10.38 -15.48
N LYS A 98 -24.71 11.19 -16.54
CA LYS A 98 -25.26 10.73 -17.84
C LYS A 98 -24.34 9.70 -18.50
N ILE A 99 -24.94 8.59 -18.91
CA ILE A 99 -24.31 7.55 -19.74
C ILE A 99 -23.90 8.21 -21.07
N ARG A 100 -22.63 8.04 -21.48
CA ARG A 100 -22.19 8.48 -22.81
C ARG A 100 -22.96 7.68 -23.85
N ALA A 101 -23.93 8.30 -24.51
CA ALA A 101 -24.50 7.72 -25.71
C ALA A 101 -23.45 7.85 -26.82
N ILE A 102 -22.77 6.77 -27.15
CA ILE A 102 -22.10 6.63 -28.44
C ILE A 102 -23.22 6.30 -29.41
N ILE A 103 -23.61 7.27 -30.23
CA ILE A 103 -24.54 7.09 -31.34
C ILE A 103 -23.64 7.04 -32.58
N ASP A 104 -23.75 5.94 -33.32
CA ASP A 104 -23.07 5.69 -34.61
C ASP A 104 -23.50 6.71 -35.67
#